data_AF-A0A7C9EWG1-F1
#
_entry.id   AF-A0A7C9EWG1-F1
#
_cell.length_a   1.000
_cell.length_b   1.000
_cell.length_c   1.000
_cell.angle_alpha   90.00
_cell.angle_beta   90.00
_cell.angle_gamma   90.00
#
_symmetry.space_group_name_H-M   'P 1'
#
loop_
_entity.id
_entity.type
_entity.pdbx_description
1 polymer ?
#
loop_
_entity_poly.entity_id
_entity_poly.type
_entity_poly.pdbx_seq_one_letter_code
_entity_poly.pdbx_strand_id
1 'polypeptide(L)'
;LLGATVDIILSWKAWGSMTFSQILRYVLKFAVAAIWVVILPIGYSHYVQNPTGIVKFLTSWSQSWTIPSLYNYAIAIFMAPNILAAVVFFFPPVRKYMERSNSRIITLILWWSQPKLYVGRGMHEDTCSLLKYSMFWILLLICKLAFSFYV
;
A
#
# COMPACT_ATOMS: atom_id res chain seq x y z
N LEU A 1 1.14 -1.17 15.84
CA LEU A 1 0.35 -1.69 16.97
C LEU A 1 -0.64 -0.66 17.49
N LEU A 2 -0.19 0.48 18.05
CA LEU A 2 -1.10 1.54 18.55
C LEU A 2 -2.12 2.04 17.51
N GLY A 3 -1.69 2.30 16.27
CA GLY A 3 -2.61 2.72 15.21
C GLY A 3 -3.70 1.69 14.89
N ALA A 4 -3.36 0.40 14.90
CA ALA A 4 -4.32 -0.67 14.64
C ALA A 4 -5.35 -0.82 15.77
N THR A 5 -4.92 -0.63 17.03
CA THR A 5 -5.82 -0.66 18.19
C THR A 5 -6.84 0.48 18.14
N VAL A 6 -6.38 1.70 17.79
CA VAL A 6 -7.25 2.88 17.67
C VAL A 6 -8.25 2.73 16.52
N ASP A 7 -7.81 2.22 15.37
CA ASP A 7 -8.71 1.94 14.23
C ASP A 7 -9.79 0.91 14.56
N ILE A 8 -9.44 -0.15 15.30
CA ILE A 8 -10.39 -1.19 15.72
C ILE A 8 -11.43 -0.62 16.70
N ILE A 9 -10.99 0.19 17.67
CA ILE A 9 -11.88 0.82 18.67
C ILE A 9 -12.83 1.81 17.99
N LEU A 10 -12.32 2.66 17.10
CA LEU A 10 -13.14 3.63 16.37
C LEU A 10 -14.13 2.94 15.41
N SER A 11 -13.72 1.81 14.82
CA SER A 11 -14.57 1.05 13.88
C SER A 11 -15.63 0.21 14.59
N TRP A 12 -15.48 -0.11 15.88
CA TRP A 12 -16.37 -1.00 16.65
C TRP A 12 -17.83 -0.55 16.63
N LYS A 13 -18.08 0.76 16.74
CA LYS A 13 -19.43 1.33 16.71
C LYS A 13 -20.05 1.36 15.30
N ALA A 14 -19.24 1.19 14.25
CA ALA A 14 -19.68 1.25 12.85
C ALA A 14 -19.99 -0.12 12.23
N TRP A 15 -19.73 -1.23 12.95
CA TRP A 15 -19.92 -2.59 12.42
C TRP A 15 -21.36 -2.92 12.04
N GLY A 16 -22.36 -2.32 12.70
CA GLY A 16 -23.77 -2.56 12.40
C GLY A 16 -24.27 -1.96 11.08
N SER A 17 -23.53 -1.02 10.47
CA SER A 17 -23.92 -0.30 9.24
C SER A 17 -22.98 -0.58 8.05
N MET A 18 -21.93 -1.37 8.25
CA MET A 18 -20.91 -1.59 7.24
C MET A 18 -21.28 -2.71 6.28
N THR A 19 -20.92 -2.52 5.01
CA THR A 19 -21.12 -3.55 3.98
C THR A 19 -20.23 -4.78 4.28
N PHE A 20 -20.72 -5.99 4.01
CA PHE A 20 -19.95 -7.24 4.18
C PHE A 20 -18.56 -7.19 3.53
N SER A 21 -18.49 -6.50 2.39
CA SER A 21 -17.26 -6.22 1.65
C SER A 21 -16.23 -5.40 2.46
N GLN A 22 -16.65 -4.51 3.36
CA GLN A 22 -15.70 -3.79 4.23
C GLN A 22 -15.20 -4.69 5.37
N ILE A 23 -16.07 -5.50 5.96
CA ILE A 23 -15.72 -6.44 7.04
C ILE A 23 -14.67 -7.44 6.56
N LEU A 24 -14.87 -8.06 5.40
CA LEU A 24 -13.93 -9.02 4.82
C LEU A 24 -12.53 -8.40 4.63
N ARG A 25 -12.46 -7.12 4.25
CA ARG A 25 -11.21 -6.39 4.08
C ARG A 25 -10.46 -6.20 5.40
N TYR A 26 -11.16 -5.85 6.48
CA TYR A 26 -10.55 -5.70 7.79
C TYR A 26 -10.01 -7.04 8.32
N VAL A 27 -10.79 -8.12 8.19
CA VAL A 27 -10.36 -9.47 8.57
C VAL A 27 -9.13 -9.90 7.78
N LEU A 28 -9.12 -9.68 6.46
CA LEU A 28 -7.98 -10.08 5.63
C LEU A 28 -6.73 -9.25 5.94
N LYS A 29 -6.86 -7.94 6.21
CA LYS A 29 -5.73 -7.11 6.68
C LYS A 29 -5.17 -7.61 8.01
N PHE A 30 -6.04 -8.03 8.93
CA PHE A 30 -5.63 -8.60 10.20
C PHE A 30 -4.90 -9.94 10.02
N ALA A 31 -5.42 -10.84 9.18
CA ALA A 31 -4.79 -12.12 8.88
C ALA A 31 -3.40 -11.93 8.24
N VAL A 32 -3.28 -11.01 7.26
CA VAL A 32 -2.00 -10.65 6.64
C VAL A 32 -1.03 -10.12 7.69
N ALA A 33 -1.48 -9.23 8.59
CA ALA A 33 -0.63 -8.72 9.66
C ALA A 33 -0.15 -9.83 10.62
N ALA A 34 -1.05 -10.75 11.01
CA ALA A 34 -0.71 -11.89 11.87
C ALA A 34 0.35 -12.81 11.23
N ILE A 35 0.21 -13.09 9.93
CA ILE A 35 1.20 -13.87 9.17
C ILE A 35 2.58 -13.19 9.21
N TRP A 36 2.65 -11.87 8.99
CA TRP A 36 3.92 -11.14 9.03
C TRP A 36 4.56 -11.07 10.42
N VAL A 37 3.75 -10.98 11.48
CA VAL A 37 4.23 -11.03 12.87
C VAL A 37 4.93 -12.36 13.17
N VAL A 38 4.56 -13.46 12.51
CA VAL A 38 5.20 -14.76 12.68
C VAL A 38 6.42 -14.92 11.76
N ILE A 39 6.32 -14.50 10.50
CA ILE A 39 7.40 -14.67 9.50
C ILE A 39 8.64 -13.81 9.82
N LEU A 40 8.45 -12.54 10.23
CA LEU A 40 9.56 -11.62 10.43
C LEU A 40 10.52 -12.04 11.56
N PRO A 41 10.06 -12.46 12.75
CA PRO A 41 10.93 -12.95 13.81
C PRO A 41 11.69 -14.22 13.42
N ILE A 42 11.03 -15.17 12.75
CA ILE A 42 11.65 -16.41 12.27
C ILE A 42 12.80 -16.07 11.32
N GLY A 43 12.56 -15.20 10.35
CA GLY A 43 13.58 -14.76 9.41
C GLY A 43 14.72 -13.96 10.06
N TYR A 44 14.40 -13.07 11.00
CA TYR A 44 15.39 -12.26 11.72
C TYR A 44 16.34 -13.12 12.58
N SER A 45 15.81 -14.11 13.30
CA SER A 45 16.63 -14.99 14.15
C SER A 45 17.64 -15.84 13.39
N HIS A 46 17.39 -16.13 12.11
CA HIS A 46 18.31 -16.92 11.30
C HIS A 46 19.49 -16.07 10.75
N TYR A 47 19.32 -14.75 10.71
CA TYR A 47 20.37 -13.80 10.32
C TYR A 47 21.24 -13.36 11.51
N VAL A 48 20.69 -13.44 12.72
CA VAL A 48 21.39 -13.09 13.96
C VAL A 48 22.10 -14.33 14.51
N GLN A 49 23.41 -14.23 14.68
CA GLN A 49 24.30 -15.33 15.09
C GLN A 49 24.02 -15.86 16.53
N ASN A 50 23.23 -15.14 17.34
CA ASN A 50 22.86 -15.52 18.72
C ASN A 50 21.38 -15.19 19.03
N PRO A 51 20.40 -16.04 18.65
CA PRO A 51 19.00 -15.78 18.93
C PRO A 51 18.65 -16.08 20.41
N THR A 52 18.05 -15.11 21.10
CA THR A 52 17.62 -15.21 22.51
C THR A 52 16.12 -15.53 22.66
N GLY A 53 15.80 -16.47 23.57
CA GLY A 53 14.46 -16.69 24.12
C GLY A 53 13.39 -17.17 23.13
N ILE A 54 12.35 -16.34 22.93
CA ILE A 54 11.11 -16.69 22.21
C ILE A 54 11.38 -17.02 20.74
N VAL A 55 12.36 -16.35 20.13
CA VAL A 55 12.68 -16.53 18.72
C VAL A 55 13.33 -17.89 18.44
N LYS A 56 14.01 -18.48 19.45
CA LYS A 56 14.60 -19.84 19.37
C LYS A 56 13.53 -20.95 19.41
N PHE A 57 12.43 -20.73 20.13
CA PHE A 57 11.30 -21.67 20.17
C PHE A 57 10.49 -21.66 18.86
N LEU A 58 10.35 -20.49 18.22
CA LEU A 58 9.73 -20.36 16.91
C LEU A 58 10.57 -21.01 15.80
N THR A 59 11.91 -20.89 15.86
CA THR A 59 12.79 -21.55 14.88
C THR A 59 12.88 -23.06 15.06
N SER A 60 12.82 -23.59 16.29
CA SER A 60 12.80 -25.04 16.52
C SER A 60 11.54 -25.71 15.95
N TRP A 61 10.41 -24.99 15.88
CA TRP A 61 9.21 -25.45 15.18
C TRP A 61 9.39 -25.44 13.65
N SER A 62 10.11 -24.44 13.12
CA SER A 62 10.27 -24.16 11.68
C SER A 62 11.49 -24.83 11.03
N GLN A 63 12.14 -25.76 11.73
CA GLN A 63 13.53 -26.17 11.47
C GLN A 63 13.78 -26.86 10.12
N SER A 64 12.74 -27.26 9.36
CA SER A 64 12.88 -27.97 8.09
C SER A 64 12.66 -27.14 6.80
N TRP A 65 12.36 -25.84 6.88
CA TRP A 65 11.82 -25.11 5.71
C TRP A 65 12.64 -23.90 5.19
N THR A 66 13.83 -23.58 5.72
CA THR A 66 14.39 -22.24 5.45
C THR A 66 15.83 -22.24 4.91
N ILE A 67 15.95 -22.27 3.59
CA ILE A 67 17.14 -21.88 2.83
C ILE A 67 17.27 -20.34 2.91
N PRO A 68 18.47 -19.75 3.10
CA PRO A 68 18.68 -18.31 3.26
C PRO A 68 18.03 -17.41 2.17
N SER A 69 17.83 -17.94 0.97
CA SER A 69 17.16 -17.25 -0.14
C SER A 69 15.66 -17.00 0.11
N LEU A 70 14.97 -17.88 0.84
CA LEU A 70 13.53 -17.77 1.11
C LEU A 70 13.18 -16.54 1.95
N TYR A 71 14.10 -16.10 2.82
CA TYR A 71 13.89 -14.89 3.62
C TYR A 71 13.90 -13.63 2.75
N ASN A 72 14.81 -13.53 1.78
CA ASN A 72 14.82 -12.42 0.84
C ASN A 72 13.56 -12.38 -0.02
N TYR A 73 13.06 -13.55 -0.47
CA TYR A 73 11.78 -13.62 -1.17
C TYR A 73 10.59 -13.22 -0.27
N ALA A 74 10.59 -13.61 1.01
CA ALA A 74 9.56 -13.20 1.95
C ALA A 74 9.55 -11.68 2.15
N ILE A 75 10.72 -11.04 2.31
CA ILE A 75 10.81 -9.57 2.40
C ILE A 75 10.33 -8.90 1.10
N ALA A 76 10.70 -9.45 -0.07
CA ALA A 76 10.25 -8.91 -1.34
C ALA A 76 8.72 -8.98 -1.49
N ILE A 77 8.11 -10.11 -1.10
CA ILE A 77 6.65 -10.28 -1.08
C ILE A 77 5.99 -9.35 -0.07
N PHE A 78 6.61 -9.09 1.08
CA PHE A 78 6.13 -8.13 2.07
C PHE A 78 6.06 -6.71 1.52
N MET A 79 7.13 -6.29 0.83
CA MET A 79 7.26 -4.94 0.30
C MET A 79 6.48 -4.71 -0.99
N ALA A 80 6.26 -5.75 -1.80
CA ALA A 80 5.58 -5.68 -3.08
C ALA A 80 4.24 -4.92 -3.04
N PRO A 81 3.27 -5.22 -2.14
CA PRO A 81 2.00 -4.49 -2.10
C PRO A 81 2.17 -3.02 -1.72
N ASN A 82 3.16 -2.66 -0.88
CA ASN A 82 3.44 -1.27 -0.51
C ASN A 82 4.05 -0.48 -1.68
N ILE A 83 5.00 -1.09 -2.40
CA ILE A 83 5.60 -0.51 -3.59
C ILE A 83 4.55 -0.33 -4.69
N LEU A 84 3.72 -1.34 -4.92
CA LEU A 84 2.61 -1.27 -5.88
C LEU A 84 1.65 -0.14 -5.52
N ALA A 85 1.28 0.00 -4.25
CA ALA A 85 0.42 1.08 -3.77
C ALA A 85 1.06 2.46 -3.97
N ALA A 86 2.36 2.60 -3.68
CA ALA A 86 3.12 3.83 -3.88
C ALA A 86 3.19 4.23 -5.36
N VAL A 87 3.47 3.29 -6.25
CA VAL A 87 3.48 3.52 -7.71
C VAL A 87 2.10 3.97 -8.19
N VAL A 88 1.03 3.29 -7.78
CA VAL A 88 -0.34 3.66 -8.14
C VAL A 88 -0.71 5.03 -7.55
N PHE A 89 -0.18 5.42 -6.39
CA PHE A 89 -0.37 6.76 -5.81
C PHE A 89 0.38 7.85 -6.60
N PHE A 90 1.62 7.59 -6.97
CA PHE A 90 2.47 8.54 -7.67
C PHE A 90 1.99 8.85 -9.09
N PHE A 91 1.26 7.92 -9.73
CA PHE A 91 0.69 8.10 -11.06
C PHE A 91 -0.84 8.25 -11.04
N PRO A 92 -1.38 9.48 -10.86
CA PRO A 92 -2.81 9.78 -11.01
C PRO A 92 -3.48 9.24 -12.29
N PRO A 93 -2.85 9.26 -13.50
CA PRO A 93 -3.50 8.75 -14.69
C PRO A 93 -3.73 7.24 -14.65
N VAL A 94 -2.82 6.46 -14.03
CA VAL A 94 -2.98 5.00 -13.87
C VAL A 94 -4.22 4.70 -13.03
N ARG A 95 -4.46 5.47 -11.95
CA ARG A 95 -5.68 5.36 -11.15
C ARG A 95 -6.93 5.60 -11.97
N LYS A 96 -6.93 6.60 -12.84
CA LYS A 96 -8.08 6.92 -13.69
C LYS A 96 -8.38 5.82 -14.71
N TYR A 97 -7.34 5.22 -15.32
CA TYR A 97 -7.51 4.06 -16.20
C TYR A 97 -8.07 2.86 -15.44
N MET A 98 -7.59 2.61 -14.22
CA MET A 98 -8.11 1.55 -13.37
C MET A 98 -9.58 1.79 -12.98
N GLU A 99 -9.94 3.02 -12.60
CA GLU A 99 -11.31 3.39 -12.22
C GLU A 99 -12.29 3.33 -13.40
N ARG A 100 -11.84 3.62 -14.64
CA ARG A 100 -12.66 3.50 -15.86
C ARG A 100 -12.79 2.05 -16.34
N SER A 101 -11.89 1.16 -15.94
CA SER A 101 -11.91 -0.24 -16.37
C SER A 101 -12.98 -1.03 -15.60
N ASN A 102 -13.96 -1.58 -16.31
CA ASN A 102 -15.00 -2.44 -15.74
C ASN A 102 -14.52 -3.89 -15.48
N SER A 103 -13.22 -4.14 -15.43
CA SER A 103 -12.72 -5.49 -15.19
C SER A 103 -12.87 -5.88 -13.71
N ARG A 104 -13.29 -7.12 -13.46
CA ARG A 104 -13.49 -7.64 -12.09
C ARG A 104 -12.19 -7.64 -11.28
N ILE A 105 -11.06 -7.92 -11.94
CA ILE A 105 -9.74 -7.97 -11.31
C ILE A 105 -9.31 -6.58 -10.81
N ILE A 106 -9.45 -5.55 -11.65
CA ILE A 106 -9.12 -4.17 -11.26
C ILE A 106 -10.04 -3.69 -10.15
N THR A 107 -11.33 -4.08 -10.19
CA THR A 107 -12.28 -3.79 -9.12
C THR A 107 -11.85 -4.42 -7.78
N LEU A 108 -11.33 -5.65 -7.79
CA LEU A 108 -10.77 -6.30 -6.60
C LEU A 108 -9.51 -5.62 -6.09
N ILE A 109 -8.61 -5.20 -6.99
CA ILE A 109 -7.37 -4.46 -6.63
C ILE A 109 -7.72 -3.10 -6.02
N LEU A 110 -8.67 -2.36 -6.62
CA LEU A 110 -9.19 -1.11 -6.07
C LEU A 110 -9.87 -1.34 -4.72
N TRP A 111 -10.67 -2.41 -4.61
CA TRP A 111 -11.27 -2.84 -3.35
C TRP A 111 -10.23 -3.26 -2.31
N TRP A 112 -9.00 -3.60 -2.67
CA TRP A 112 -7.92 -3.85 -1.72
C TRP A 112 -7.18 -2.55 -1.33
N SER A 113 -6.91 -1.68 -2.30
CA SER A 113 -6.07 -0.47 -2.16
C SER A 113 -6.78 0.79 -1.64
N GLN A 114 -8.02 1.08 -2.05
CA GLN A 114 -8.79 2.25 -1.57
C GLN A 114 -10.21 1.90 -1.11
N PRO A 115 -10.73 2.50 -0.01
CA PRO A 115 -12.17 2.56 0.22
C PRO A 115 -12.81 3.57 -0.74
N LYS A 116 -13.96 3.23 -1.32
CA LYS A 116 -14.74 4.11 -2.19
C LYS A 116 -15.40 5.22 -1.36
N LEU A 117 -14.63 6.22 -0.94
CA LEU A 117 -15.13 7.30 -0.06
C LEU A 117 -14.52 8.65 -0.46
N TYR A 118 -14.81 9.12 -1.67
CA TYR A 118 -14.70 10.54 -2.02
C TYR A 118 -15.83 10.91 -2.96
N VAL A 119 -16.90 11.49 -2.40
CA VAL A 119 -18.14 11.87 -3.10
C VAL A 119 -17.92 12.96 -4.16
N GLY A 120 -16.75 13.63 -4.17
CA GLY A 120 -16.40 14.68 -5.15
C GLY A 120 -15.36 14.31 -6.21
N ARG A 121 -14.87 13.05 -6.26
CA ARG A 121 -13.71 12.69 -7.10
C ARG A 121 -13.97 12.68 -8.61
N GLY A 122 -15.24 12.61 -9.01
CA GLY A 122 -15.68 12.68 -10.42
C GLY A 122 -15.93 14.09 -10.96
N MET A 123 -15.83 15.12 -10.12
CA MET A 123 -16.09 16.52 -10.50
C MET A 123 -14.81 17.27 -10.93
N HIS A 124 -13.65 16.63 -10.84
CA HIS A 124 -12.37 17.21 -11.27
C HIS A 124 -12.18 16.96 -12.76
N GLU A 125 -11.86 18.01 -13.52
CA GLU A 125 -11.47 17.93 -14.94
C GLU A 125 -10.35 16.90 -15.16
N ASP A 126 -10.22 16.42 -16.40
CA ASP A 126 -9.21 15.45 -16.77
C ASP A 126 -7.84 15.83 -16.19
N THR A 127 -7.30 14.99 -15.31
CA THR A 127 -5.98 15.20 -14.67
C THR A 127 -4.87 15.40 -15.71
N CYS A 128 -5.06 14.87 -16.92
CA CYS A 128 -4.19 15.11 -18.08
C CYS A 128 -4.26 16.58 -18.56
N SER A 129 -5.44 17.18 -18.63
CA SER A 129 -5.61 18.61 -18.95
C SER A 129 -4.99 19.49 -17.88
N LEU A 130 -5.16 19.15 -16.61
CA LEU A 130 -4.56 19.87 -15.49
C LEU A 130 -3.02 19.79 -15.51
N LEU A 131 -2.47 18.63 -15.90
CA LEU A 131 -1.03 18.44 -16.11
C LEU A 131 -0.50 19.22 -17.32
N LYS A 132 -1.24 19.26 -18.44
CA LYS A 132 -0.89 20.09 -19.60
C LYS A 132 -0.85 21.57 -19.22
N TYR A 133 -1.83 22.02 -18.45
CA TYR A 133 -1.91 23.38 -17.96
C TYR A 133 -0.75 23.73 -17.01
N SER A 134 -0.41 22.85 -16.06
CA SER A 134 0.74 23.08 -15.16
C SER A 134 2.07 23.11 -15.93
N MET A 135 2.27 22.22 -16.90
CA MET A 135 3.46 22.21 -17.75
C MET A 135 3.59 23.48 -18.59
N PHE A 136 2.47 23.97 -19.12
CA PHE A 136 2.44 25.25 -19.83
C PHE A 136 2.93 26.40 -18.94
N TRP A 137 2.43 26.52 -17.71
CA TRP A 137 2.86 27.56 -16.77
C TRP A 137 4.32 27.41 -16.33
N ILE A 138 4.77 26.19 -16.09
CA ILE A 138 6.17 25.91 -15.74
C ILE A 138 7.10 26.36 -16.89
N LEU A 139 6.77 26.00 -18.13
CA LEU A 139 7.54 26.42 -19.30
C LEU A 139 7.54 27.94 -19.47
N LEU A 140 6.37 28.58 -19.31
CA LEU A 140 6.24 30.04 -19.39
C LEU A 140 7.12 30.74 -18.35
N LEU A 141 7.11 30.25 -17.10
CA LEU A 141 7.96 30.78 -16.04
C LEU A 141 9.45 30.56 -16.33
N ILE A 142 9.84 29.40 -16.84
CA ILE A 142 11.23 29.12 -17.24
C ILE A 142 11.68 30.07 -18.34
N CYS A 143 10.87 30.26 -19.39
CA CYS A 143 11.18 31.22 -20.45
C CYS A 143 11.31 32.64 -19.89
N LYS A 144 10.37 33.07 -19.05
CA LYS A 144 10.40 34.40 -18.43
C LYS A 144 11.65 34.61 -17.58
N LEU A 145 12.05 33.62 -16.79
CA LEU A 145 13.28 33.67 -15.99
C LEU A 145 14.53 33.67 -16.87
N ALA A 146 14.57 32.86 -17.94
CA ALA A 146 15.70 32.79 -18.85
C ALA A 146 15.94 34.14 -19.57
N PHE A 147 14.88 34.78 -20.09
CA PHE A 147 14.99 36.12 -20.69
C PHE A 147 15.37 37.19 -19.66
N SER A 148 14.89 37.07 -18.41
CA SER A 148 15.24 38.01 -17.34
C SER A 148 16.67 37.84 -16.81
N PHE A 149 17.30 36.69 -16.99
CA PHE A 149 18.68 36.44 -16.55
C PHE A 149 19.72 36.74 -17.63
N TYR A 150 19.33 36.65 -18.91
CA TYR A 150 20.21 36.90 -20.06
C TYR A 150 20.16 38.35 -20.59
N VAL A 151 19.18 39.15 -20.17
CA VAL A 151 19.12 40.62 -20.36
C VAL A 151 19.61 41.30 -19.10
#